data_AF-A0A1S3K4Y2-F1
#
_entry.id   AF-A0A1S3K4Y2-F1
#
_cell.length_a   1.000
_cell.length_b   1.000
_cell.length_c   1.000
_cell.angle_alpha   90.00
_cell.angle_beta   90.00
_cell.angle_gamma   90.00
#
_symmetry.space_group_name_H-M   'P 1'
#
loop_
_entity.id
_entity.type
_entity.pdbx_description
1 polymer ?
#
loop_
_entity_poly.entity_id
_entity_poly.type
_entity_poly.pdbx_seq_one_letter_code
_entity_poly.pdbx_strand_id
1 'polypeptide(L)'
;MGSGSYSINSTVFSTPYMLGQFHMHWGNSSSKGSEHFIDGKQYPLEMHFVHYSTKYPDFDSAQNKFDGLAVLGLLFSVQSEDNINLKPILDLLPNITESGASVRCPVVSLLNLLPSNKAYYRYRGSLTTPACYESILWSVFQETVGISESQLDQLRKNPYFAGTSKERTVDNFRPLQKLNGRVVSKMVVSVNDGLSIYSVTSYLLLLSLAGLTLLLG
;
A
#
# COMPACT_ATOMS: atom_id res chain seq x y z
N MET A 1 -2.92 25.17 14.11
CA MET A 1 -2.90 23.70 14.28
C MET A 1 -3.57 23.11 13.05
N GLY A 2 -2.80 22.71 12.04
CA GLY A 2 -3.31 22.04 10.86
C GLY A 2 -2.73 20.64 10.82
N SER A 3 -3.47 19.66 11.31
CA SER A 3 -3.21 18.26 10.96
C SER A 3 -3.55 18.13 9.48
N GLY A 4 -2.53 18.11 8.62
CA GLY A 4 -2.77 17.70 7.24
C GLY A 4 -3.45 16.33 7.24
N SER A 5 -4.25 16.03 6.23
CA SER A 5 -4.70 14.67 5.96
C SER A 5 -4.30 14.34 4.52
N TYR A 6 -3.71 13.16 4.31
CA TYR A 6 -3.57 12.62 2.97
C TYR A 6 -4.99 12.29 2.50
N SER A 7 -5.48 12.99 1.49
CA SER A 7 -6.76 12.66 0.87
C SER A 7 -6.60 12.54 -0.63
N ILE A 8 -7.44 11.70 -1.24
CA ILE A 8 -7.59 11.65 -2.68
C ILE A 8 -8.97 12.17 -3.04
N ASN A 9 -9.00 12.98 -4.10
CA ASN A 9 -10.22 13.51 -4.68
C ASN A 9 -10.19 13.27 -6.20
N SER A 10 -11.37 13.13 -6.80
CA SER A 10 -11.56 12.89 -8.23
C SER A 10 -13.02 13.11 -8.56
N THR A 11 -13.33 13.42 -9.82
CA THR A 11 -14.70 13.54 -10.32
C THR A 11 -15.52 12.25 -10.17
N VAL A 12 -14.85 11.10 -10.02
CA VAL A 12 -15.51 9.81 -9.75
C VAL A 12 -15.91 9.62 -8.29
N PHE A 13 -15.43 10.47 -7.38
CA PHE A 13 -15.73 10.41 -5.95
C PHE A 13 -16.80 11.44 -5.59
N SER A 14 -17.83 11.01 -4.85
CA SER A 14 -18.86 11.92 -4.31
C SER A 14 -18.35 12.74 -3.12
N THR A 15 -17.36 12.20 -2.40
CA THR A 15 -16.72 12.79 -1.22
C THR A 15 -15.23 12.48 -1.27
N PRO A 16 -14.36 13.28 -0.63
CA PRO A 16 -12.95 12.93 -0.48
C PRO A 16 -12.77 11.56 0.19
N TYR A 17 -11.63 10.92 -0.06
CA TYR A 17 -11.21 9.72 0.66
C TYR A 17 -9.95 10.03 1.44
N MET A 18 -9.98 9.85 2.77
CA MET A 18 -8.85 10.07 3.65
C MET A 18 -8.01 8.81 3.75
N LEU A 19 -6.69 8.94 3.66
CA LEU A 19 -5.75 7.87 3.97
C LEU A 19 -6.00 7.43 5.42
N GLY A 20 -6.13 6.13 5.64
CA GLY A 20 -6.16 5.54 6.98
C GLY A 20 -4.83 4.87 7.32
N GLN A 21 -4.25 4.18 6.33
CA GLN A 21 -3.06 3.36 6.51
C GLN A 21 -2.37 3.05 5.19
N PHE A 22 -1.14 2.54 5.29
CA PHE A 22 -0.55 1.79 4.19
C PHE A 22 0.13 0.52 4.64
N HIS A 23 0.27 -0.44 3.74
CA HIS A 23 0.95 -1.70 4.00
C HIS A 23 1.67 -2.24 2.76
N MET A 24 2.49 -3.26 2.95
CA MET A 24 3.31 -3.87 1.92
C MET A 24 3.07 -5.38 1.80
N HIS A 25 3.13 -5.90 0.58
CA HIS A 25 3.13 -7.31 0.23
C HIS A 25 4.41 -7.65 -0.52
N TRP A 26 5.13 -8.67 -0.08
CA TRP A 26 6.41 -9.07 -0.66
C TRP A 26 6.60 -10.57 -0.69
N GLY A 27 7.42 -11.02 -1.63
CA GLY A 27 7.77 -12.43 -1.78
C GLY A 27 9.12 -12.77 -1.20
N ASN A 28 9.39 -14.08 -1.10
CA ASN A 28 10.67 -14.60 -0.66
C ASN A 28 11.83 -14.42 -1.67
N SER A 29 11.55 -13.94 -2.89
CA SER A 29 12.53 -13.69 -3.96
C SER A 29 12.09 -12.54 -4.85
N SER A 30 13.00 -12.02 -5.68
CA SER A 30 12.70 -10.84 -6.51
C SER A 30 11.83 -11.12 -7.75
N SER A 31 11.42 -12.37 -7.93
CA SER A 31 10.53 -12.80 -9.02
C SER A 31 9.04 -12.76 -8.66
N LYS A 32 8.69 -12.54 -7.39
CA LYS A 32 7.31 -12.59 -6.88
C LYS A 32 7.13 -11.71 -5.64
N GLY A 33 5.89 -11.33 -5.35
CA GLY A 33 5.58 -10.54 -4.15
C GLY A 33 4.37 -9.61 -4.28
N SER A 34 4.12 -9.07 -5.46
CA SER A 34 2.93 -8.27 -5.74
C SER A 34 1.68 -9.14 -5.79
N GLU A 35 0.55 -8.56 -5.41
CA GLU A 35 -0.76 -9.19 -5.57
C GLU A 35 -1.28 -8.99 -6.99
N HIS A 36 -1.06 -7.81 -7.55
CA HIS A 36 -1.39 -7.49 -8.93
C HIS A 36 -0.29 -7.93 -9.90
N PHE A 37 -0.75 -8.27 -11.10
CA PHE A 37 0.10 -8.60 -12.24
C PHE A 37 -0.25 -7.66 -13.40
N ILE A 38 0.76 -7.21 -14.14
CA ILE A 38 0.58 -6.45 -15.39
C ILE A 38 1.10 -7.31 -16.52
N ASP A 39 0.25 -7.59 -17.51
CA ASP A 39 0.59 -8.42 -18.68
C ASP A 39 1.24 -9.77 -18.31
N GLY A 40 0.74 -10.40 -17.24
CA GLY A 40 1.24 -11.67 -16.72
C GLY A 40 2.53 -11.58 -15.89
N LYS A 41 3.10 -10.39 -15.70
CA LYS A 41 4.29 -10.17 -14.87
C LYS A 41 3.91 -9.88 -13.42
N GLN A 42 4.50 -10.64 -12.49
CA GLN A 42 4.53 -10.33 -11.05
C GLN A 42 5.75 -9.47 -10.72
N TYR A 43 5.65 -8.71 -9.63
CA TYR A 43 6.70 -7.82 -9.13
C TYR A 43 7.15 -8.27 -7.73
N PRO A 44 8.37 -7.91 -7.27
CA PRO A 44 8.92 -8.31 -5.97
C PRO A 44 8.17 -7.75 -4.75
N LEU A 45 7.49 -6.62 -4.90
CA LEU A 45 6.85 -5.88 -3.82
C LEU A 45 5.69 -5.06 -4.38
N GLU A 46 4.60 -5.01 -3.61
CA GLU A 46 3.48 -4.10 -3.83
C GLU A 46 3.13 -3.36 -2.54
N MET A 47 2.87 -2.05 -2.64
CA MET A 47 2.44 -1.22 -1.52
C MET A 47 1.04 -0.68 -1.77
N HIS A 48 0.21 -0.72 -0.73
CA HIS A 48 -1.16 -0.25 -0.76
C HIS A 48 -1.33 0.98 0.13
N PHE A 49 -1.76 2.09 -0.45
CA PHE A 49 -2.26 3.25 0.30
C PHE A 49 -3.77 3.16 0.39
N VAL A 50 -4.28 2.84 1.58
CA VAL A 50 -5.69 2.55 1.81
C VAL A 50 -6.40 3.78 2.36
N HIS A 51 -7.37 4.26 1.59
CA HIS A 51 -8.18 5.41 1.94
C HIS A 51 -9.63 4.99 2.19
N TYR A 52 -10.29 5.66 3.13
CA TYR A 52 -11.72 5.49 3.41
C TYR A 52 -12.48 6.76 3.06
N SER A 53 -13.70 6.59 2.54
CA SER A 53 -14.57 7.70 2.17
C SER A 53 -14.99 8.51 3.38
N THR A 54 -14.86 9.84 3.32
CA THR A 54 -15.30 10.74 4.41
C THR A 54 -16.82 10.83 4.56
N LYS A 55 -17.57 10.12 3.72
CA LYS A 55 -19.00 9.85 3.93
C LYS A 55 -19.25 9.02 5.21
N TYR A 56 -18.27 8.25 5.64
CA TYR A 56 -18.34 7.41 6.83
C TYR A 56 -17.47 8.00 7.95
N PRO A 57 -17.84 7.77 9.23
CA PRO A 57 -17.10 8.33 10.37
C PRO A 57 -15.64 7.88 10.46
N ASP A 58 -15.36 6.65 10.08
CA ASP A 58 -14.05 6.00 10.22
C ASP A 58 -13.87 4.86 9.20
N PHE A 59 -12.66 4.31 9.16
CA PHE A 59 -12.32 3.15 8.32
C PHE A 59 -13.23 1.95 8.62
N ASP A 60 -13.50 1.68 9.89
CA ASP A 60 -14.24 0.48 10.30
C ASP A 60 -15.69 0.49 9.82
N SER A 61 -16.31 1.66 9.83
CA SER A 61 -17.66 1.91 9.31
C SER A 61 -17.71 1.87 7.77
N ALA A 62 -16.60 2.19 7.10
CA ALA A 62 -16.48 2.24 5.66
C ALA A 62 -16.14 0.88 5.03
N GLN A 63 -15.38 0.02 5.70
CA GLN A 63 -14.71 -1.13 5.09
C GLN A 63 -15.64 -2.16 4.40
N ASN A 64 -16.92 -2.20 4.75
CA ASN A 64 -17.92 -3.09 4.15
C ASN A 64 -18.93 -2.38 3.23
N LYS A 65 -18.66 -1.12 2.87
CA LYS A 65 -19.52 -0.31 1.98
C LYS A 65 -18.94 -0.30 0.57
N PHE A 66 -19.81 -0.39 -0.44
CA PHE A 66 -19.40 -0.47 -1.85
C PHE A 66 -18.57 0.73 -2.34
N ASP A 67 -18.79 1.90 -1.75
CA ASP A 67 -18.07 3.17 -1.93
C ASP A 67 -17.28 3.53 -0.66
N GLY A 68 -16.89 2.52 0.11
CA GLY A 68 -16.24 2.67 1.40
C GLY A 68 -14.76 2.97 1.28
N LEU A 69 -14.06 2.26 0.39
CA LEU A 69 -12.60 2.28 0.31
C LEU A 69 -12.10 2.60 -1.09
N ALA A 70 -10.95 3.27 -1.14
CA ALA A 70 -10.17 3.48 -2.36
C ALA A 70 -8.70 3.19 -2.07
N VAL A 71 -8.06 2.39 -2.93
CA VAL A 71 -6.67 1.96 -2.72
C VAL A 71 -5.81 2.40 -3.89
N LEU A 72 -4.66 3.01 -3.59
CA LEU A 72 -3.59 3.20 -4.55
C LEU A 72 -2.59 2.03 -4.41
N GLY A 73 -2.40 1.27 -5.49
CA GLY A 73 -1.43 0.17 -5.57
C GLY A 73 -0.17 0.62 -6.29
N LEU A 74 0.98 0.47 -5.63
CA LEU A 74 2.30 0.80 -6.16
C LEU A 74 3.09 -0.50 -6.34
N LEU A 75 3.46 -0.82 -7.57
CA LEU A 75 4.32 -1.96 -7.89
C LEU A 75 5.78 -1.53 -7.85
N PHE A 76 6.67 -2.40 -7.36
CA PHE A 76 8.10 -2.10 -7.25
C PHE A 76 8.94 -2.97 -8.19
N SER A 77 10.05 -2.42 -8.69
CA SER A 77 11.02 -3.15 -9.52
C SER A 77 12.41 -3.02 -8.94
N VAL A 78 13.21 -4.10 -8.99
CA VAL A 78 14.59 -4.07 -8.52
C VAL A 78 15.43 -3.11 -9.35
N GLN A 79 16.17 -2.22 -8.68
CA GLN A 79 17.12 -1.27 -9.25
C GLN A 79 18.47 -1.36 -8.50
N SER A 80 19.52 -0.73 -9.05
CA SER A 80 20.84 -0.71 -8.41
C SER A 80 20.86 0.13 -7.13
N GLU A 81 20.11 1.24 -7.13
CA GLU A 81 20.11 2.21 -6.05
C GLU A 81 19.00 1.94 -5.02
N ASP A 82 19.31 2.27 -3.77
CA ASP A 82 18.33 2.29 -2.69
C ASP A 82 17.27 3.38 -2.94
N ASN A 83 16.02 3.06 -2.64
CA ASN A 83 14.95 4.04 -2.59
C ASN A 83 15.07 4.87 -1.31
N ILE A 84 15.53 6.12 -1.46
CA ILE A 84 15.73 7.04 -0.34
C ILE A 84 14.44 7.38 0.41
N ASN A 85 13.29 7.33 -0.27
CA ASN A 85 11.99 7.69 0.31
C ASN A 85 11.43 6.53 1.15
N LEU A 86 11.81 5.29 0.82
CA LEU A 86 11.40 4.09 1.56
C LEU A 86 12.32 3.81 2.76
N LYS A 87 13.58 4.26 2.69
CA LYS A 87 14.60 4.04 3.72
C LYS A 87 14.13 4.34 5.15
N PRO A 88 13.48 5.48 5.46
CA PRO A 88 13.08 5.79 6.84
C PRO A 88 12.04 4.82 7.41
N ILE A 89 11.28 4.14 6.55
CA ILE A 89 10.31 3.11 6.96
C ILE A 89 11.04 1.78 7.19
N LEU A 90 11.95 1.39 6.27
CA LEU A 90 12.69 0.13 6.37
C LEU A 90 13.65 0.10 7.55
N ASP A 91 14.29 1.23 7.87
CA ASP A 91 15.19 1.36 9.02
C ASP A 91 14.50 1.08 10.37
N LEU A 92 13.17 1.13 10.43
CA LEU A 92 12.38 0.84 11.62
C LEU A 92 12.05 -0.65 11.79
N LEU A 93 12.15 -1.45 10.73
CA LEU A 93 11.79 -2.87 10.76
C LEU A 93 12.46 -3.66 11.87
N PRO A 94 13.77 -3.46 12.18
CA PRO A 94 14.43 -4.18 13.27
C PRO A 94 13.83 -3.92 14.65
N ASN A 95 13.08 -2.83 14.83
CA ASN A 95 12.44 -2.48 16.10
C ASN A 95 11.08 -3.17 16.30
N ILE A 96 10.59 -3.91 15.30
CA ILE A 96 9.32 -4.63 15.34
C ILE A 96 9.62 -6.12 15.46
N THR A 97 9.76 -6.57 16.71
CA THR A 97 10.25 -7.93 17.02
C THR A 97 9.13 -8.95 17.24
N GLU A 98 7.87 -8.51 17.30
CA GLU A 98 6.72 -9.39 17.49
C GLU A 98 5.44 -8.87 16.84
N SER A 99 4.44 -9.74 16.71
CA SER A 99 3.14 -9.37 16.12
C SER A 99 2.41 -8.43 17.07
N GLY A 100 1.87 -7.33 16.55
CA GLY A 100 1.26 -6.28 17.37
C GLY A 100 2.27 -5.32 18.00
N ALA A 101 3.59 -5.55 17.86
CA ALA A 101 4.58 -4.54 18.21
C ALA A 101 4.43 -3.32 17.30
N SER A 102 4.72 -2.15 17.87
CA SER A 102 4.59 -0.89 17.17
C SER A 102 5.77 0.02 17.45
N VAL A 103 6.15 0.82 16.46
CA VAL A 103 7.20 1.83 16.60
C VAL A 103 6.73 3.13 15.94
N ARG A 104 7.08 4.26 16.55
CA ARG A 104 6.77 5.58 15.99
C ARG A 104 7.63 5.81 14.75
N CYS A 105 6.97 6.02 13.62
CA CYS A 105 7.62 6.37 12.37
C CYS A 105 7.90 7.90 12.33
N PRO A 106 9.10 8.32 11.89
CA PRO A 106 9.36 9.73 11.63
C PRO A 106 8.47 10.25 10.50
N VAL A 107 8.41 11.57 10.35
CA VAL A 107 7.65 12.20 9.27
C VAL A 107 8.26 11.81 7.92
N VAL A 108 7.48 11.08 7.12
CA VAL A 108 7.84 10.68 5.76
C VAL A 108 6.83 11.24 4.77
N SER A 109 7.33 11.79 3.66
CA SER A 109 6.47 12.23 2.56
C SER A 109 6.08 11.02 1.72
N LEU A 110 4.89 10.47 1.95
CA LEU A 110 4.34 9.36 1.15
C LEU A 110 4.15 9.74 -0.33
N LEU A 111 4.07 11.04 -0.62
CA LEU A 111 4.04 11.56 -1.98
C LEU A 111 5.27 11.21 -2.80
N ASN A 112 6.44 11.21 -2.16
CA ASN A 112 7.70 10.94 -2.83
C ASN A 112 7.85 9.45 -3.18
N LEU A 113 6.97 8.59 -2.66
CA LEU A 113 6.90 7.18 -3.05
C LEU A 113 6.07 6.96 -4.33
N LEU A 114 5.25 7.93 -4.75
CA LEU A 114 4.44 7.76 -5.95
C LEU A 114 5.31 7.84 -7.22
N PRO A 115 5.07 7.00 -8.25
CA PRO A 115 5.84 7.01 -9.49
C PRO A 115 5.73 8.33 -10.24
N SER A 116 6.72 8.72 -11.05
CA SER A 116 6.73 10.01 -11.74
C SER A 116 5.53 10.18 -12.69
N ASN A 117 5.24 9.16 -13.49
CA ASN A 117 4.06 9.04 -14.32
C ASN A 117 2.90 8.48 -13.49
N LYS A 118 1.81 9.25 -13.42
CA LYS A 118 0.62 8.90 -12.65
C LYS A 118 -0.42 8.11 -13.45
N ALA A 119 -0.10 7.54 -14.61
CA ALA A 119 -1.02 6.64 -15.31
C ALA A 119 -1.28 5.37 -14.48
N TYR A 120 -2.53 4.94 -14.41
CA TYR A 120 -2.96 3.81 -13.58
C TYR A 120 -4.10 3.01 -14.21
N TYR A 121 -4.28 1.78 -13.74
CA TYR A 121 -5.45 0.94 -14.03
C TYR A 121 -6.48 1.08 -12.92
N ARG A 122 -7.75 1.26 -13.29
CA ARG A 122 -8.88 1.45 -12.38
C ARG A 122 -9.86 0.29 -12.50
N TYR A 123 -10.24 -0.31 -11.38
CA TYR A 123 -11.31 -1.31 -11.34
C TYR A 123 -11.93 -1.44 -9.94
N ARG A 124 -13.11 -2.07 -9.84
CA ARG A 124 -13.75 -2.39 -8.56
C ARG A 124 -13.38 -3.79 -8.10
N GLY A 125 -13.01 -3.92 -6.84
CA GLY A 125 -12.57 -5.18 -6.26
C GLY A 125 -12.81 -5.26 -4.76
N SER A 126 -12.04 -6.12 -4.11
CA SER A 126 -12.16 -6.40 -2.68
C SER A 126 -10.91 -6.04 -1.91
N LEU A 127 -11.01 -6.09 -0.59
CA LEU A 127 -9.85 -6.34 0.28
C LEU A 127 -9.14 -7.62 -0.17
N THR A 128 -7.81 -7.62 -0.09
CA THR A 128 -6.99 -8.80 -0.37
C THR A 128 -6.74 -9.64 0.89
N THR A 129 -7.17 -9.14 2.04
CA THR A 129 -7.16 -9.82 3.34
C THR A 129 -8.58 -10.09 3.84
N PRO A 130 -8.80 -11.10 4.70
CA PRO A 130 -10.11 -11.33 5.32
C PRO A 130 -10.63 -10.07 6.02
N ALA A 131 -11.93 -9.73 5.94
CA ALA A 131 -13.03 -10.53 5.40
C ALA A 131 -13.29 -10.40 3.89
N CYS A 132 -12.34 -9.89 3.10
CA CYS A 132 -12.44 -9.81 1.63
C CYS A 132 -13.65 -9.01 1.13
N TYR A 133 -14.08 -7.95 1.85
CA TYR A 133 -15.21 -7.12 1.44
C TYR A 133 -14.98 -6.50 0.06
N GLU A 134 -15.99 -6.58 -0.82
CA GLU A 134 -16.00 -5.97 -2.17
C GLU A 134 -16.30 -4.46 -2.12
N SER A 135 -15.49 -3.73 -1.34
CA SER A 135 -15.68 -2.32 -1.00
C SER A 135 -14.66 -1.38 -1.65
N ILE A 136 -13.76 -1.90 -2.49
CA ILE A 136 -12.58 -1.17 -2.95
C ILE A 136 -12.71 -0.68 -4.38
N LEU A 137 -12.46 0.61 -4.57
CA LEU A 137 -12.06 1.17 -5.86
C LEU A 137 -10.53 1.18 -5.98
N TRP A 138 -9.98 0.26 -6.76
CA TRP A 138 -8.54 0.07 -6.97
C TRP A 138 -7.99 1.02 -8.02
N SER A 139 -6.84 1.63 -7.75
CA SER A 139 -6.01 2.39 -8.70
C SER A 139 -4.57 1.87 -8.66
N VAL A 140 -4.20 1.03 -9.61
CA VAL A 140 -2.86 0.39 -9.65
C VAL A 140 -1.99 1.15 -10.65
N PHE A 141 -0.92 1.80 -10.19
CA PHE A 141 -0.04 2.55 -11.08
C PHE A 141 0.64 1.63 -12.08
N GLN A 142 0.74 2.11 -13.33
CA GLN A 142 1.40 1.36 -14.41
C GLN A 142 2.92 1.41 -14.26
N GLU A 143 3.48 2.58 -13.90
CA GLU A 143 4.92 2.74 -13.68
C GLU A 143 5.30 2.18 -12.31
N THR A 144 6.40 1.43 -12.28
CA THR A 144 6.95 0.86 -11.05
C THR A 144 7.84 1.84 -10.31
N VAL A 145 7.90 1.67 -9.00
CA VAL A 145 8.83 2.38 -8.12
C VAL A 145 10.12 1.56 -7.94
N GLY A 146 11.27 2.22 -7.95
CA GLY A 146 12.55 1.57 -7.72
C GLY A 146 12.72 1.09 -6.27
N ILE A 147 13.35 -0.07 -6.08
CA ILE A 147 13.82 -0.59 -4.79
C ILE A 147 15.08 -1.41 -5.02
N SER A 148 16.05 -1.39 -4.12
CA SER A 148 17.24 -2.25 -4.23
C SER A 148 17.00 -3.66 -3.69
N GLU A 149 17.84 -4.60 -4.08
CA GLU A 149 17.82 -5.97 -3.53
C GLU A 149 18.10 -5.97 -2.02
N SER A 150 18.99 -5.08 -1.55
CA SER A 150 19.32 -4.94 -0.11
C SER A 150 18.11 -4.46 0.70
N GLN A 151 17.29 -3.57 0.15
CA GLN A 151 16.05 -3.11 0.78
C GLN A 151 14.96 -4.19 0.79
N LEU A 152 14.81 -4.96 -0.28
CA LEU A 152 13.91 -6.12 -0.29
C LEU A 152 14.34 -7.17 0.75
N ASP A 153 15.64 -7.38 0.90
CA ASP A 153 16.19 -8.28 1.91
C ASP A 153 15.88 -7.86 3.34
N GLN A 154 15.74 -6.56 3.62
CA GLN A 154 15.30 -6.07 4.93
C GLN A 154 13.88 -6.56 5.26
N LEU A 155 12.96 -6.51 4.29
CA LEU A 155 11.59 -7.03 4.42
C LEU A 155 11.56 -8.57 4.53
N ARG A 156 12.45 -9.28 3.83
CA ARG A 156 12.49 -10.75 3.89
C ARG A 156 13.10 -11.29 5.18
N LYS A 157 13.97 -10.51 5.81
CA LYS A 157 14.67 -10.88 7.06
C LYS A 157 13.94 -10.37 8.29
N ASN A 158 13.17 -9.29 8.18
CA ASN A 158 12.42 -8.69 9.27
C ASN A 158 10.96 -8.47 8.87
N PRO A 159 10.02 -8.72 9.78
CA PRO A 159 10.22 -8.96 11.22
C PRO A 159 10.52 -10.42 11.59
N TYR A 160 11.57 -10.62 12.40
CA TYR A 160 11.90 -11.90 13.01
C TYR A 160 11.19 -12.00 14.37
N PHE A 161 10.18 -12.86 14.48
CA PHE A 161 9.46 -13.07 15.73
C PHE A 161 10.33 -13.86 16.71
N ALA A 162 10.82 -13.18 17.76
CA ALA A 162 11.53 -13.88 18.83
C ALA A 162 10.58 -14.89 19.52
N GLY A 163 10.98 -16.16 19.58
CA GLY A 163 10.21 -17.22 20.27
C GLY A 163 9.31 -18.09 19.39
N THR A 164 9.10 -17.75 18.11
CA THR A 164 8.51 -18.68 17.14
C THR A 164 9.59 -19.14 16.17
N SER A 165 10.10 -20.35 16.39
CA SER A 165 10.94 -20.98 15.37
C SER A 165 10.06 -21.28 14.14
N LYS A 166 10.04 -20.40 13.12
CA LYS A 166 10.15 -20.74 11.67
C LYS A 166 9.40 -19.84 10.67
N GLU A 167 8.51 -18.94 11.05
CA GLU A 167 7.73 -18.23 10.02
C GLU A 167 8.34 -16.85 9.74
N ARG A 168 9.28 -16.81 8.79
CA ARG A 168 9.62 -15.55 8.10
C ARG A 168 8.33 -15.00 7.51
N THR A 169 8.04 -13.73 7.74
CA THR A 169 6.93 -13.01 7.10
C THR A 169 7.33 -12.74 5.64
N VAL A 170 7.28 -13.79 4.82
CA VAL A 170 7.48 -13.72 3.37
C VAL A 170 6.29 -14.37 2.69
N ASP A 171 6.08 -14.04 1.42
CA ASP A 171 4.96 -14.54 0.64
C ASP A 171 3.60 -14.15 1.23
N ASN A 172 3.51 -12.94 1.80
CA ASN A 172 2.29 -12.39 2.40
C ASN A 172 1.33 -11.77 1.37
N PHE A 173 1.23 -12.35 0.18
CA PHE A 173 0.43 -11.85 -0.93
C PHE A 173 -0.62 -12.87 -1.36
N ARG A 174 -1.82 -12.40 -1.69
CA ARG A 174 -2.91 -13.25 -2.17
C ARG A 174 -2.67 -13.66 -3.64
N PRO A 175 -2.96 -14.92 -4.02
CA PRO A 175 -2.94 -15.33 -5.43
C PRO A 175 -3.96 -14.57 -6.29
N LEU A 176 -3.68 -14.45 -7.58
CA LEU A 176 -4.58 -13.86 -8.57
C LEU A 176 -5.99 -14.46 -8.50
N GLN A 177 -6.99 -13.58 -8.58
CA GLN A 177 -8.39 -13.96 -8.62
C GLN A 177 -8.97 -13.75 -10.03
N LYS A 178 -10.04 -14.47 -10.37
CA LYS A 178 -10.70 -14.34 -11.68
C LYS A 178 -11.25 -12.93 -11.87
N LEU A 179 -11.00 -12.31 -13.03
CA LEU A 179 -11.55 -10.99 -13.36
C LEU A 179 -13.09 -11.00 -13.42
N ASN A 180 -13.68 -12.14 -13.82
CA ASN A 180 -15.11 -12.29 -14.10
C ASN A 180 -15.57 -11.22 -15.11
N GLY A 181 -16.77 -10.66 -14.96
CA GLY A 181 -17.31 -9.62 -15.84
C GLY A 181 -16.83 -8.19 -15.56
N ARG A 182 -15.81 -8.00 -14.71
CA ARG A 182 -15.32 -6.66 -14.36
C ARG A 182 -14.50 -6.05 -15.49
N VAL A 183 -14.69 -4.76 -15.71
CA VAL A 183 -13.90 -3.98 -16.66
C VAL A 183 -12.74 -3.30 -15.93
N VAL A 184 -11.53 -3.43 -16.49
CA VAL A 184 -10.35 -2.67 -16.04
C VAL A 184 -10.14 -1.53 -17.03
N SER A 185 -10.15 -0.30 -16.52
CA SER A 185 -9.99 0.91 -17.33
C SER A 185 -8.58 1.47 -17.16
N LYS A 186 -7.91 1.83 -18.25
CA LYS A 186 -6.64 2.56 -18.20
C LYS A 186 -6.92 4.06 -18.11
N MET A 187 -6.37 4.70 -17.07
CA MET A 187 -6.49 6.14 -16.84
C MET A 187 -5.14 6.80 -17.13
N VAL A 188 -5.16 7.84 -17.96
CA VAL A 188 -3.99 8.69 -18.22
C VAL A 188 -4.25 10.03 -17.56
N VAL A 189 -3.38 10.39 -16.61
CA VAL A 189 -3.51 11.65 -15.88
C VAL A 189 -3.06 12.78 -16.81
N SER A 190 -4.03 13.57 -17.28
CA SER A 190 -3.76 14.87 -17.89
C SER A 190 -3.38 15.82 -16.75
N VAL A 191 -2.53 16.82 -17.02
CA VAL A 191 -1.89 17.74 -16.04
C VAL A 191 -2.85 18.43 -15.04
N ASN A 192 -4.18 18.30 -15.20
CA ASN A 192 -5.20 18.97 -14.38
C ASN A 192 -6.00 18.04 -13.42
N ASP A 193 -5.77 16.72 -13.38
CA ASP A 193 -6.48 15.86 -12.42
C ASP A 193 -5.79 15.92 -11.05
N GLY A 194 -6.16 16.93 -10.27
CA GLY A 194 -5.60 17.28 -8.97
C GLY A 194 -5.62 16.16 -7.92
N LEU A 195 -4.61 15.30 -7.95
CA LEU A 195 -4.16 14.55 -6.79
C LEU A 195 -3.47 15.52 -5.82
N SER A 196 -4.28 16.27 -5.08
CA SER A 196 -3.80 17.12 -3.99
C SER A 196 -3.57 16.27 -2.76
N ILE A 197 -2.30 15.96 -2.49
CA ILE A 197 -1.89 15.21 -1.32
C ILE A 197 -1.06 16.16 -0.44
N TYR A 198 -1.33 16.20 0.86
CA TYR A 198 -0.68 17.11 1.82
C TYR A 198 0.09 16.32 2.87
N SER A 199 1.18 16.88 3.41
CA SER A 199 2.02 16.24 4.42
C SER A 199 1.37 16.20 5.82
N VAL A 200 1.63 15.15 6.60
CA VAL A 200 1.13 14.99 7.97
C VAL A 200 2.23 14.51 8.93
N THR A 201 2.04 14.83 10.20
CA THR A 201 2.93 14.53 11.32
C THR A 201 2.67 13.15 11.94
N SER A 202 3.72 12.30 11.93
CA SER A 202 3.89 11.00 12.61
C SER A 202 2.90 9.88 12.29
N TYR A 203 3.44 8.69 12.06
CA TYR A 203 2.67 7.44 11.88
C TYR A 203 3.08 6.43 12.96
N LEU A 204 2.22 5.45 13.21
CA LEU A 204 2.56 4.26 13.98
C LEU A 204 2.79 3.09 13.03
N LEU A 205 4.02 2.60 12.95
CA LEU A 205 4.36 1.41 12.19
C LEU A 205 4.03 0.18 13.03
N LEU A 206 3.09 -0.61 12.55
CA LEU A 206 2.56 -1.83 13.15
C LEU A 206 2.84 -3.02 12.23
N LEU A 207 3.00 -4.20 12.81
CA LEU A 207 2.96 -5.43 12.04
C LEU A 207 1.72 -6.23 12.45
N SER A 208 0.89 -6.55 11.46
CA SER A 208 -0.30 -7.38 11.64
C SER A 208 -0.12 -8.73 10.95
N LEU A 209 -1.06 -9.65 11.19
CA LEU A 209 -1.12 -10.94 10.50
C LEU A 209 -1.22 -10.80 8.97
N ALA A 210 -1.63 -9.63 8.46
CA ALA A 210 -1.67 -9.31 7.02
C ALA A 210 -0.34 -8.78 6.46
N GLY A 211 0.66 -8.51 7.31
CA GLY A 211 1.93 -7.89 6.92
C GLY A 211 2.19 -6.56 7.62
N LEU A 212 3.22 -5.85 7.15
CA LEU A 212 3.67 -4.58 7.72
C LEU A 212 2.69 -3.46 7.37
N THR A 213 2.12 -2.79 8.36
CA THR A 213 1.07 -1.77 8.24
C THR A 213 1.42 -0.51 9.02
N LEU A 214 1.40 0.68 8.42
CA LEU A 214 1.46 1.94 9.16
C LEU A 214 0.06 2.51 9.34
N LEU A 215 -0.32 2.79 10.58
CA LEU A 215 -1.54 3.50 10.93
C LEU A 215 -1.23 4.98 11.18
N LEU A 216 -2.16 5.85 10.80
CA LEU A 216 -2.17 7.25 11.23
C LEU A 216 -2.54 7.31 12.73
N GLY A 217 -1.77 8.06 13.52
CA GLY A 217 -1.97 8.25 14.96
C GLY A 217 -2.29 9.69 15.33
#